data_AF-A0A6G7ZRK4-F1
#
_entry.id   AF-A0A6G7ZRK4-F1
#
_cell.length_a   1.000
_cell.length_b   1.000
_cell.length_c   1.000
_cell.angle_alpha   90.00
_cell.angle_beta   90.00
_cell.angle_gamma   90.00
#
_symmetry.space_group_name_H-M   'P 1'
#
loop_
_entity.id
_entity.type
_entity.pdbx_description
1 polymer ?
#
loop_
_entity_poly.entity_id
_entity_poly.type
_entity_poly.pdbx_seq_one_letter_code
_entity_poly.pdbx_strand_id
1 'polypeptide(L)'
;MVAAFALLLIAPVAYAQRSSYEMMRDNNRMIFNRINGDMTLRNMCEDWKRKGEKVPAECAKYASSSTQSKPASPTATRFTPVAGDDSVKNFADSLGNTPEERQQILQLAGAGKELFAQKYKGRWDNTIAGAMTFFIVASYIVGTDEQPSADAENRLFDSLNATLAQSEIARASNAEKTALYNVLLASAGLPLVFYVDGKQNNNAGQVEQAKVMAAGFGRKLFNMEMHELTGMLGTGGVGTPVAAAPAARSTAPGGGAGLDGRYDCQVAALQFDGVSYVTQYRPTGMWFTIKGGNYSAQSGGGTIQASADVVSFRGGAYAGWRGARRGDAIVFRKDDQTNPRAGESIKSGDFRCGRRSG
;
A
#
# COMPACT_ATOMS: atom_id res chain seq x y z
N MET A 1 46.26 -1.01 -56.55
CA MET A 1 45.08 -0.36 -55.95
C MET A 1 44.51 -1.33 -54.93
N VAL A 2 45.01 -1.43 -53.69
CA VAL A 2 44.87 -0.52 -52.54
C VAL A 2 43.41 -0.09 -52.31
N ALA A 3 42.75 -0.71 -51.34
CA ALA A 3 41.91 -0.06 -50.34
C ALA A 3 41.55 -1.06 -49.23
N ALA A 4 42.27 -0.95 -48.11
CA ALA A 4 41.92 -1.56 -46.83
C ALA A 4 40.90 -0.67 -46.12
N PHE A 5 39.77 -1.22 -45.69
CA PHE A 5 38.81 -0.54 -44.82
C PHE A 5 39.01 -1.04 -43.37
N ALA A 6 39.54 -0.16 -42.54
CA ALA A 6 39.69 -0.36 -41.11
C ALA A 6 38.33 -0.21 -40.40
N LEU A 7 37.93 -1.24 -39.65
CA LEU A 7 36.83 -1.18 -38.69
C LEU A 7 37.32 -0.45 -37.42
N LEU A 8 36.82 0.77 -37.21
CA LEU A 8 36.88 1.48 -35.94
C LEU A 8 35.68 1.04 -35.08
N LEU A 9 35.92 0.14 -34.12
CA LEU A 9 34.99 -0.17 -33.05
C LEU A 9 35.06 0.96 -32.01
N ILE A 10 34.07 1.85 -32.02
CA ILE A 10 33.78 2.73 -30.88
C ILE A 10 32.84 1.95 -29.96
N ALA A 11 33.37 1.48 -28.83
CA ALA A 11 32.53 0.97 -27.77
C ALA A 11 31.76 2.13 -27.12
N PRO A 12 30.43 2.07 -26.97
CA PRO A 12 29.74 3.01 -26.09
C PRO A 12 30.12 2.69 -24.65
N VAL A 13 30.70 3.68 -23.98
CA VAL A 13 30.93 3.65 -22.54
C VAL A 13 29.56 3.62 -21.85
N ALA A 14 29.13 2.44 -21.42
CA ALA A 14 27.95 2.27 -20.59
C ALA A 14 28.27 2.80 -19.18
N TYR A 15 28.14 4.11 -18.98
CA TYR A 15 27.95 4.65 -17.64
C TYR A 15 26.58 4.17 -17.15
N ALA A 16 26.60 3.21 -16.21
CA ALA A 16 25.40 2.80 -15.48
C ALA A 16 24.83 4.04 -14.77
N GLN A 17 23.74 4.60 -15.31
CA GLN A 17 22.95 5.62 -14.64
C GLN A 17 22.33 4.95 -13.41
N ARG A 18 22.99 5.07 -12.27
CA ARG A 18 22.45 4.66 -10.98
C ARG A 18 21.12 5.37 -10.80
N SER A 19 20.03 4.62 -10.72
CA SER A 19 18.69 5.21 -10.61
C SER A 19 18.65 6.10 -9.37
N SER A 20 18.06 7.30 -9.49
CA SER A 20 17.81 8.20 -8.36
C SER A 20 17.13 7.50 -7.18
N TYR A 21 16.38 6.42 -7.47
CA TYR A 21 15.80 5.50 -6.51
C TYR A 21 16.83 4.74 -5.66
N GLU A 22 17.90 4.22 -6.26
CA GLU A 22 18.95 3.48 -5.53
C GLU A 22 19.79 4.41 -4.66
N MET A 23 20.09 5.60 -5.16
CA MET A 23 20.78 6.64 -4.38
C MET A 23 19.93 7.10 -3.18
N MET A 24 18.61 7.25 -3.38
CA MET A 24 17.67 7.54 -2.30
C MET A 24 17.60 6.39 -1.29
N ARG A 25 17.59 5.13 -1.75
CA ARG A 25 17.58 3.95 -0.86
C ARG A 25 18.84 3.87 -0.01
N ASP A 26 20.01 4.11 -0.58
CA ASP A 26 21.29 4.05 0.13
C ASP A 26 21.48 5.23 1.10
N ASN A 27 21.03 6.43 0.73
CA ASN A 27 21.03 7.58 1.63
C ASN A 27 20.02 7.39 2.78
N ASN A 28 18.82 6.89 2.50
CA ASN A 28 17.86 6.54 3.53
C ASN A 28 18.45 5.48 4.47
N ARG A 29 19.10 4.42 3.94
CA ARG A 29 19.74 3.37 4.75
C ARG A 29 20.78 3.94 5.72
N MET A 30 21.64 4.86 5.30
CA MET A 30 22.62 5.49 6.20
C MET A 30 21.97 6.40 7.24
N ILE A 31 20.94 7.16 6.85
CA ILE A 31 20.20 8.02 7.76
C ILE A 31 19.49 7.16 8.81
N PHE A 32 18.73 6.13 8.42
CA PHE A 32 17.91 5.34 9.34
C PHE A 32 18.69 4.47 10.31
N ASN A 33 19.84 3.90 9.92
CA ASN A 33 20.69 3.18 10.86
C ASN A 33 21.20 4.09 11.99
N ARG A 34 21.46 5.37 11.67
CA ARG A 34 21.84 6.38 12.67
C ARG A 34 20.63 6.83 13.50
N ILE A 35 19.47 7.01 12.86
CA ILE A 35 18.22 7.38 13.52
C ILE A 35 17.78 6.31 14.52
N ASN A 36 17.75 5.02 14.15
CA ASN A 36 17.27 3.95 15.02
C ASN A 36 18.18 3.70 16.22
N GLY A 37 19.50 3.80 16.04
CA GLY A 37 20.46 3.71 17.13
C GLY A 37 20.32 4.87 18.12
N ASP A 38 20.21 6.10 17.61
CA ASP A 38 20.16 7.29 18.47
C ASP A 38 18.77 7.51 19.09
N MET A 39 17.65 7.33 18.35
CA MET A 39 16.30 7.53 18.90
C MET A 39 15.93 6.46 19.93
N THR A 40 16.20 5.18 19.67
CA THR A 40 15.88 4.11 20.63
C THR A 40 16.64 4.33 21.93
N LEU A 41 17.95 4.57 21.85
CA LEU A 41 18.78 4.79 23.03
C LEU A 41 18.38 6.09 23.75
N ARG A 42 18.07 7.17 23.02
CA ARG A 42 17.61 8.45 23.61
C ARG A 42 16.27 8.32 24.31
N ASN A 43 15.29 7.64 23.71
CA ASN A 43 13.97 7.43 24.30
C ASN A 43 14.06 6.56 25.57
N MET A 44 14.92 5.53 25.56
CA MET A 44 15.20 4.74 26.77
C MET A 44 15.86 5.58 27.86
N CYS A 45 16.83 6.43 27.51
CA CYS A 45 17.48 7.33 28.45
C CYS A 45 16.50 8.35 29.07
N GLU A 46 15.58 8.92 28.27
CA GLU A 46 14.55 9.83 28.76
C GLU A 46 13.48 9.12 29.62
N ASP A 47 13.09 7.89 29.26
CA ASP A 47 12.14 7.09 30.05
C ASP A 47 12.73 6.69 31.42
N TRP A 48 13.99 6.24 31.47
CA TRP A 48 14.71 5.97 32.72
C TRP A 48 14.79 7.22 33.61
N LYS A 49 15.09 8.38 33.00
CA LYS A 49 15.12 9.65 33.70
C LYS A 49 13.74 10.04 34.25
N ARG A 50 12.67 9.85 33.46
CA ARG A 50 11.29 10.14 33.88
C ARG A 50 10.82 9.24 35.02
N LYS A 51 11.25 7.97 35.01
CA LYS A 51 10.94 7.00 36.07
C LYS A 51 11.81 7.14 37.32
N GLY A 52 12.81 8.04 37.30
CA GLY A 52 13.75 8.21 38.41
C GLY A 52 14.72 7.03 38.58
N GLU A 53 14.90 6.22 37.53
CA GLU A 53 15.77 5.04 37.54
C GLU A 53 17.23 5.43 37.31
N LYS A 54 18.16 4.54 37.70
CA LYS A 54 19.60 4.76 37.50
C LYS A 54 19.93 4.72 36.01
N VAL A 55 20.23 5.87 35.44
CA VAL A 55 20.54 6.02 34.02
C VAL A 55 21.95 5.47 33.70
N PRO A 56 22.13 4.60 32.67
CA PRO A 56 23.44 4.12 32.25
C PRO A 56 24.41 5.24 31.84
N ALA A 57 25.71 5.02 32.02
CA ALA A 57 26.75 6.01 31.67
C ALA A 57 26.73 6.39 30.18
N GLU A 58 26.31 5.48 29.31
CA GLU A 58 26.12 5.71 27.87
C GLU A 58 25.09 6.80 27.56
N CYS A 59 24.15 7.07 28.48
CA CYS A 59 23.20 8.16 28.36
C CYS A 59 23.81 9.53 28.68
N ALA A 60 25.00 9.60 29.28
CA ALA A 60 25.67 10.86 29.58
C ALA A 60 25.97 11.65 28.29
N LYS A 61 26.19 10.96 27.16
CA LYS A 61 26.36 11.60 25.84
C LYS A 61 25.10 12.37 25.39
N TYR A 62 23.92 11.94 25.86
CA TYR A 62 22.64 12.61 25.61
C TYR A 62 22.29 13.63 26.69
N ALA A 63 22.80 13.47 27.92
CA ALA A 63 22.68 14.45 29.00
C ALA A 63 23.50 15.72 28.72
N SER A 64 24.66 15.58 28.06
CA SER A 64 25.57 16.69 27.70
C SER A 64 25.23 17.38 26.37
N SER A 65 24.23 16.89 25.62
CA SER A 65 23.68 17.58 24.44
C SER A 65 22.78 18.77 24.80
N SER A 66 22.73 19.16 26.09
CA SER A 66 22.21 20.46 26.54
C SER A 66 23.19 21.60 26.25
N THR A 67 24.38 21.33 25.69
CA THR A 67 25.12 22.33 24.89
C THR A 67 24.30 22.63 23.65
N GLN A 68 23.30 23.50 23.84
CA GLN A 68 22.54 24.28 22.86
C GLN A 68 22.88 23.91 21.41
N SER A 69 22.45 22.72 20.99
CA SER A 69 22.34 22.39 19.57
C SER A 69 21.54 23.55 19.01
N LYS A 70 22.12 24.34 18.10
CA LYS A 70 21.40 25.45 17.44
C LYS A 70 19.99 24.92 17.14
N PRO A 71 18.92 25.53 17.69
CA PRO A 71 17.58 24.97 17.59
C PRO A 71 17.37 24.59 16.14
N ALA A 72 17.06 23.32 15.90
CA ALA A 72 16.88 22.81 14.54
C ALA A 72 15.88 23.76 13.87
N SER A 73 16.30 24.35 12.74
CA SER A 73 15.42 25.30 12.07
C SER A 73 14.09 24.60 11.81
N PRO A 74 12.94 25.19 12.16
CA PRO A 74 11.63 24.61 11.87
C PRO A 74 11.39 24.40 10.36
N THR A 75 12.31 24.86 9.52
CA THR A 75 12.33 24.72 8.06
C THR A 75 13.39 23.75 7.52
N ALA A 76 14.16 23.06 8.36
CA ALA A 76 15.34 22.29 7.91
C ALA A 76 15.01 21.18 6.90
N THR A 77 13.82 20.59 7.00
CA THR A 77 13.33 19.58 6.05
C THR A 77 12.37 20.12 5.00
N ARG A 78 12.11 21.44 5.01
CA ARG A 78 11.22 22.10 4.06
C ARG A 78 11.91 22.21 2.69
N PHE A 79 11.12 22.10 1.63
CA PHE A 79 11.60 22.23 0.26
C PHE A 79 10.57 22.95 -0.62
N THR A 80 11.02 23.36 -1.80
CA THR A 80 10.12 23.84 -2.86
C THR A 80 9.87 22.69 -3.83
N PRO A 81 8.62 22.22 -4.01
CA PRO A 81 8.31 21.16 -4.97
C PRO A 81 8.78 21.51 -6.38
N VAL A 82 9.34 20.53 -7.07
CA VAL A 82 9.73 20.65 -8.49
C VAL A 82 8.63 20.06 -9.36
N ALA A 83 8.21 20.80 -10.40
CA ALA A 83 7.23 20.32 -11.37
C ALA A 83 7.84 19.29 -12.32
N GLY A 84 7.00 18.40 -12.87
CA GLY A 84 7.45 17.35 -13.79
C GLY A 84 8.27 16.23 -13.13
N ASP A 85 8.16 16.07 -11.80
CA ASP A 85 8.78 14.95 -11.09
C ASP A 85 8.03 13.64 -11.37
N ASP A 86 8.76 12.66 -11.93
CA ASP A 86 8.24 11.33 -12.26
C ASP A 86 8.42 10.30 -11.13
N SER A 87 8.79 10.71 -9.91
CA SER A 87 9.12 9.76 -8.83
C SER A 87 7.98 8.80 -8.48
N VAL A 88 6.72 9.26 -8.47
CA VAL A 88 5.55 8.41 -8.21
C VAL A 88 5.31 7.44 -9.36
N LYS A 89 5.52 7.89 -10.60
CA LYS A 89 5.45 7.04 -11.79
C LYS A 89 6.53 5.96 -11.74
N ASN A 90 7.78 6.33 -11.50
CA ASN A 90 8.90 5.40 -11.36
C ASN A 90 8.66 4.40 -10.21
N PHE A 91 8.06 4.87 -9.12
CA PHE A 91 7.67 4.01 -8.00
C PHE A 91 6.58 3.01 -8.42
N ALA A 92 5.52 3.45 -9.09
CA ALA A 92 4.47 2.58 -9.60
C ALA A 92 5.00 1.57 -10.63
N ASP A 93 5.88 2.02 -11.53
CA ASP A 93 6.56 1.19 -12.52
C ASP A 93 7.43 0.10 -11.86
N SER A 94 7.99 0.38 -10.67
CA SER A 94 8.76 -0.59 -9.89
C SER A 94 7.92 -1.63 -9.14
N LEU A 95 6.61 -1.42 -9.03
CA LEU A 95 5.70 -2.30 -8.29
C LEU A 95 4.84 -3.16 -9.21
N GLY A 96 4.41 -2.63 -10.35
CA GLY A 96 3.55 -3.31 -11.31
C GLY A 96 4.32 -4.06 -12.40
N ASN A 97 3.79 -5.21 -12.81
CA ASN A 97 4.40 -6.03 -13.86
C ASN A 97 3.86 -5.74 -15.25
N THR A 98 2.60 -5.31 -15.31
CA THR A 98 1.91 -4.93 -16.55
C THR A 98 1.69 -3.42 -16.61
N PRO A 99 1.55 -2.84 -17.82
CA PRO A 99 1.19 -1.43 -17.98
C PRO A 99 -0.09 -1.04 -17.23
N GLU A 100 -1.09 -1.92 -17.24
CA GLU A 100 -2.38 -1.72 -16.57
C GLU A 100 -2.22 -1.69 -15.05
N GLU A 101 -1.46 -2.63 -14.47
CA GLU A 101 -1.16 -2.66 -13.03
C GLU A 101 -0.39 -1.39 -12.62
N ARG A 102 0.62 -0.98 -13.40
CA ARG A 102 1.40 0.23 -13.12
C ARG A 102 0.52 1.48 -13.13
N GLN A 103 -0.41 1.57 -14.07
CA GLN A 103 -1.35 2.68 -14.14
C GLN A 103 -2.31 2.70 -12.95
N GLN A 104 -2.79 1.54 -12.51
CA GLN A 104 -3.63 1.43 -11.30
C GLN A 104 -2.86 1.83 -10.04
N ILE A 105 -1.62 1.36 -9.89
CA ILE A 105 -0.77 1.71 -8.76
C ILE A 105 -0.47 3.21 -8.77
N LEU A 106 -0.20 3.80 -9.94
CA LEU A 106 0.03 5.24 -10.07
C LEU A 106 -1.19 6.06 -9.63
N GLN A 107 -2.41 5.66 -10.03
CA GLN A 107 -3.65 6.30 -9.58
C GLN A 107 -3.81 6.22 -8.07
N LEU A 108 -3.60 5.04 -7.49
CA LEU A 108 -3.74 4.83 -6.04
C LEU A 108 -2.62 5.50 -5.23
N ALA A 109 -1.41 5.59 -5.78
CA ALA A 109 -0.30 6.32 -5.17
C ALA A 109 -0.57 7.83 -5.07
N GLY A 110 -1.32 8.39 -6.01
CA GLY A 110 -1.81 9.77 -5.95
C GLY A 110 -2.71 10.05 -4.75
N ALA A 111 -3.54 9.07 -4.34
CA ALA A 111 -4.46 9.21 -3.21
C ALA A 111 -3.73 9.44 -1.88
N GLY A 112 -2.50 8.93 -1.72
CA GLY A 112 -1.69 9.18 -0.52
C GLY A 112 -1.38 10.66 -0.30
N LYS A 113 -1.15 11.40 -1.39
CA LYS A 113 -0.94 12.84 -1.34
C LYS A 113 -2.21 13.60 -0.94
N GLU A 114 -3.36 13.16 -1.45
CA GLU A 114 -4.66 13.76 -1.11
C GLU A 114 -5.01 13.51 0.36
N LEU A 115 -4.82 12.28 0.86
CA LEU A 115 -5.03 11.94 2.27
C LEU A 115 -4.13 12.76 3.20
N PHE A 116 -2.85 12.92 2.84
CA PHE A 116 -1.92 13.78 3.57
C PHE A 116 -2.40 15.23 3.60
N ALA A 117 -2.71 15.80 2.43
CA ALA A 117 -3.15 17.18 2.30
C ALA A 117 -4.48 17.45 3.03
N GLN A 118 -5.38 16.47 3.06
CA GLN A 118 -6.65 16.56 3.78
C GLN A 118 -6.42 16.55 5.29
N LYS A 119 -5.62 15.62 5.82
CA LYS A 119 -5.41 15.46 7.26
C LYS A 119 -4.54 16.58 7.85
N TYR A 120 -3.50 16.99 7.12
CA TYR A 120 -2.49 17.94 7.60
C TYR A 120 -2.53 19.27 6.87
N LYS A 121 -3.68 19.68 6.31
CA LYS A 121 -3.79 20.93 5.55
C LYS A 121 -3.12 22.12 6.27
N GLY A 122 -2.16 22.76 5.63
CA GLY A 122 -1.43 23.92 6.19
C GLY A 122 -0.40 23.53 7.28
N ARG A 123 -0.24 22.25 7.56
CA ARG A 123 0.68 21.67 8.55
C ARG A 123 1.63 20.71 7.85
N TRP A 124 2.92 20.95 7.98
CA TRP A 124 3.98 20.09 7.43
C TRP A 124 4.02 19.99 5.89
N ASP A 125 3.30 20.86 5.19
CA ASP A 125 3.35 20.97 3.73
C ASP A 125 4.80 21.09 3.26
N ASN A 126 5.14 20.26 2.26
CA ASN A 126 6.47 20.22 1.64
C ASN A 126 7.60 20.07 2.66
N THR A 127 7.42 19.20 3.66
CA THR A 127 8.48 18.80 4.59
C THR A 127 8.71 17.30 4.54
N ILE A 128 9.98 16.87 4.49
CA ILE A 128 10.31 15.44 4.53
C ILE A 128 9.89 14.82 5.86
N ALA A 129 10.07 15.55 6.97
CA ALA A 129 9.62 15.10 8.28
C ALA A 129 8.11 14.83 8.30
N GLY A 130 7.30 15.70 7.68
CA GLY A 130 5.85 15.52 7.57
C GLY A 130 5.47 14.24 6.82
N ALA A 131 6.08 14.01 5.64
CA ALA A 131 5.80 12.80 4.86
C ALA A 131 6.22 11.52 5.59
N MET A 132 7.34 11.54 6.31
CA MET A 132 7.77 10.41 7.14
C MET A 132 6.85 10.17 8.33
N THR A 133 6.44 11.23 9.03
CA THR A 133 5.44 11.14 10.11
C THR A 133 4.16 10.49 9.58
N PHE A 134 3.66 10.93 8.43
CA PHE A 134 2.48 10.34 7.81
C PHE A 134 2.68 8.87 7.44
N PHE A 135 3.84 8.50 6.89
CA PHE A 135 4.16 7.09 6.61
C PHE A 135 4.10 6.22 7.87
N ILE A 136 4.69 6.67 8.97
CA ILE A 136 4.69 5.94 10.24
C ILE A 136 3.28 5.87 10.83
N VAL A 137 2.51 6.96 10.79
CA VAL A 137 1.11 7.01 11.24
C VAL A 137 0.22 6.08 10.41
N ALA A 138 0.34 6.09 9.10
CA ALA A 138 -0.38 5.18 8.22
C ALA A 138 -0.05 3.72 8.54
N SER A 139 1.25 3.41 8.71
CA SER A 139 1.72 2.07 9.07
C SER A 139 1.20 1.64 10.44
N TYR A 140 1.13 2.55 11.43
CA TYR A 140 0.52 2.30 12.73
C TYR A 140 -0.95 1.93 12.61
N ILE A 141 -1.76 2.76 11.93
CA ILE A 141 -3.19 2.49 11.75
C ILE A 141 -3.41 1.12 11.08
N VAL A 142 -2.64 0.82 10.04
CA VAL A 142 -2.73 -0.46 9.33
C VAL A 142 -2.31 -1.64 10.23
N GLY A 143 -1.26 -1.46 11.03
CA GLY A 143 -0.71 -2.50 11.90
C GLY A 143 -1.55 -2.78 13.14
N THR A 144 -2.15 -1.75 13.74
CA THR A 144 -2.78 -1.82 15.07
C THR A 144 -4.29 -1.63 15.05
N ASP A 145 -4.88 -1.18 13.92
CA ASP A 145 -6.29 -0.72 13.84
C ASP A 145 -6.61 0.49 14.73
N GLU A 146 -5.59 1.22 15.19
CA GLU A 146 -5.74 2.36 16.09
C GLU A 146 -5.23 3.65 15.44
N GLN A 147 -5.81 4.78 15.82
CA GLN A 147 -5.31 6.09 15.43
C GLN A 147 -4.41 6.67 16.53
N PRO A 148 -3.17 7.11 16.23
CA PRO A 148 -2.35 7.77 17.23
C PRO A 148 -2.94 9.13 17.61
N SER A 149 -2.64 9.58 18.84
CA SER A 149 -3.04 10.92 19.28
C SER A 149 -2.30 12.01 18.52
N ALA A 150 -2.92 13.19 18.37
CA ALA A 150 -2.29 14.32 17.70
C ALA A 150 -0.95 14.75 18.36
N ASP A 151 -0.84 14.61 19.68
CA ASP A 151 0.39 14.90 20.41
C ASP A 151 1.49 13.88 20.10
N ALA A 152 1.15 12.60 19.95
CA ALA A 152 2.11 11.58 19.51
C ALA A 152 2.60 11.87 18.09
N GLU A 153 1.70 12.25 17.17
CA GLU A 153 2.06 12.65 15.80
C GLU A 153 2.98 13.88 15.79
N ASN A 154 2.67 14.91 16.59
CA ASN A 154 3.49 16.12 16.70
C ASN A 154 4.89 15.83 17.26
N ARG A 155 4.99 15.05 18.35
CA ARG A 155 6.29 14.67 18.94
C ARG A 155 7.14 13.88 17.95
N LEU A 156 6.52 12.97 17.19
CA LEU A 156 7.20 12.24 16.14
C LEU A 156 7.72 13.19 15.06
N PHE A 157 6.89 14.11 14.57
CA PHE A 157 7.31 15.13 13.61
C PHE A 157 8.49 15.96 14.12
N ASP A 158 8.42 16.49 15.34
CA ASP A 158 9.48 17.34 15.90
C ASP A 158 10.80 16.57 16.04
N SER A 159 10.72 15.31 16.50
CA SER A 159 11.88 14.41 16.60
C SER A 159 12.50 14.13 15.23
N LEU A 160 11.68 13.80 14.23
CA LEU A 160 12.13 13.56 12.87
C LEU A 160 12.72 14.82 12.24
N ASN A 161 12.07 15.97 12.39
CA ASN A 161 12.54 17.22 11.83
C ASN A 161 13.88 17.64 12.44
N ALA A 162 14.04 17.51 13.76
CA ALA A 162 15.30 17.80 14.44
C ALA A 162 16.43 16.86 13.99
N THR A 163 16.12 15.58 13.85
CA THR A 163 17.09 14.57 13.40
C THR A 163 17.50 14.78 11.95
N LEU A 164 16.53 14.98 11.05
CA LEU A 164 16.78 15.19 9.64
C LEU A 164 17.51 16.51 9.37
N ALA A 165 17.31 17.54 10.20
CA ALA A 165 18.06 18.79 10.13
C ALA A 165 19.58 18.62 10.26
N GLN A 166 20.03 17.54 10.90
CA GLN A 166 21.44 17.21 11.08
C GLN A 166 21.96 16.20 10.04
N SER A 167 21.09 15.73 9.13
CA SER A 167 21.44 14.74 8.12
C SER A 167 21.69 15.38 6.75
N GLU A 168 22.23 14.61 5.81
CA GLU A 168 22.45 15.07 4.43
C GLU A 168 21.14 15.42 3.72
N ILE A 169 19.97 14.93 4.18
CA ILE A 169 18.70 15.35 3.60
C ILE A 169 18.46 16.84 3.74
N ALA A 170 18.97 17.50 4.79
CA ALA A 170 18.82 18.94 4.94
C ALA A 170 19.49 19.70 3.79
N ARG A 171 20.61 19.16 3.28
CA ARG A 171 21.40 19.69 2.16
C ARG A 171 20.97 19.16 0.79
N ALA A 172 20.14 18.12 0.74
CA ALA A 172 19.62 17.59 -0.51
C ALA A 172 18.88 18.66 -1.31
N SER A 173 18.97 18.53 -2.63
CA SER A 173 18.30 19.43 -3.57
C SER A 173 16.78 19.35 -3.43
N ASN A 174 16.09 20.41 -3.89
CA ASN A 174 14.63 20.41 -3.95
C ASN A 174 14.07 19.25 -4.78
N ALA A 175 14.78 18.83 -5.85
CA ALA A 175 14.37 17.70 -6.68
C ALA A 175 14.43 16.37 -5.91
N GLU A 176 15.54 16.11 -5.21
CA GLU A 176 15.69 14.89 -4.38
C GLU A 176 14.67 14.85 -3.25
N LYS A 177 14.43 15.99 -2.58
CA LYS A 177 13.41 16.12 -1.54
C LYS A 177 12.01 15.92 -2.10
N THR A 178 11.69 16.46 -3.27
CA THR A 178 10.40 16.25 -3.95
C THR A 178 10.18 14.77 -4.23
N ALA A 179 11.18 14.10 -4.81
CA ALA A 179 11.09 12.69 -5.14
C ALA A 179 10.88 11.82 -3.88
N LEU A 180 11.66 12.06 -2.83
CA LEU A 180 11.52 11.34 -1.56
C LEU A 180 10.16 11.58 -0.92
N TYR A 181 9.74 12.84 -0.84
CA TYR A 181 8.44 13.22 -0.30
C TYR A 181 7.30 12.50 -1.01
N ASN A 182 7.31 12.52 -2.34
CA ASN A 182 6.26 11.90 -3.16
C ASN A 182 6.23 10.37 -2.99
N VAL A 183 7.40 9.71 -2.96
CA VAL A 183 7.48 8.26 -2.72
C VAL A 183 7.00 7.89 -1.32
N LEU A 184 7.33 8.69 -0.30
CA LEU A 184 6.86 8.48 1.07
C LEU A 184 5.33 8.57 1.16
N LEU A 185 4.74 9.61 0.56
CA LEU A 185 3.28 9.78 0.55
C LEU A 185 2.58 8.65 -0.21
N ALA A 186 3.13 8.22 -1.34
CA ALA A 186 2.61 7.08 -2.09
C ALA A 186 2.69 5.78 -1.26
N SER A 187 3.83 5.52 -0.63
CA SER A 187 4.07 4.31 0.18
C SER A 187 3.24 4.29 1.46
N ALA A 188 2.85 5.46 1.98
CA ALA A 188 1.93 5.58 3.11
C ALA A 188 0.47 5.40 2.66
N GLY A 189 0.10 6.05 1.56
CA GLY A 189 -1.27 6.08 1.04
C GLY A 189 -1.76 4.73 0.54
N LEU A 190 -0.95 4.03 -0.26
CA LEU A 190 -1.33 2.73 -0.83
C LEU A 190 -1.84 1.72 0.21
N PRO A 191 -1.06 1.35 1.25
CA PRO A 191 -1.55 0.41 2.25
C PRO A 191 -2.73 0.97 3.04
N LEU A 192 -2.75 2.27 3.35
CA LEU A 192 -3.86 2.88 4.10
C LEU A 192 -5.18 2.83 3.33
N VAL A 193 -5.18 3.11 2.02
CA VAL A 193 -6.37 3.01 1.16
C VAL A 193 -6.87 1.57 1.11
N PHE A 194 -5.98 0.59 0.92
CA PHE A 194 -6.36 -0.82 0.95
C PHE A 194 -6.92 -1.24 2.30
N TYR A 195 -6.34 -0.75 3.39
CA TYR A 195 -6.80 -1.05 4.74
C TYR A 195 -8.20 -0.51 4.99
N VAL A 196 -8.44 0.77 4.68
CA VAL A 196 -9.74 1.42 4.85
C VAL A 196 -10.80 0.75 3.98
N ASP A 197 -10.52 0.52 2.69
CA ASP A 197 -11.46 -0.19 1.80
C ASP A 197 -11.71 -1.61 2.31
N GLY A 198 -10.67 -2.33 2.75
CA GLY A 198 -10.79 -3.65 3.35
C GLY A 198 -11.69 -3.67 4.59
N LYS A 199 -11.53 -2.71 5.51
CA LYS A 199 -12.37 -2.59 6.72
C LYS A 199 -13.81 -2.22 6.38
N GLN A 200 -14.01 -1.26 5.48
CA GLN A 200 -15.35 -0.81 5.08
C GLN A 200 -16.15 -1.90 4.35
N ASN A 201 -15.47 -2.74 3.56
CA ASN A 201 -16.10 -3.82 2.81
C ASN A 201 -16.00 -5.19 3.51
N ASN A 202 -15.51 -5.24 4.77
CA ASN A 202 -15.29 -6.47 5.53
C ASN A 202 -14.44 -7.53 4.78
N ASN A 203 -13.46 -7.08 4.00
CA ASN A 203 -12.54 -7.92 3.24
C ASN A 203 -11.25 -8.13 4.05
N ALA A 204 -11.21 -9.21 4.84
CA ALA A 204 -10.06 -9.56 5.66
C ALA A 204 -8.78 -9.81 4.85
N GLY A 205 -8.91 -10.30 3.62
CA GLY A 205 -7.76 -10.51 2.73
C GLY A 205 -7.10 -9.19 2.30
N GLN A 206 -7.90 -8.16 2.04
CA GLN A 206 -7.42 -6.83 1.69
C GLN A 206 -6.80 -6.10 2.89
N VAL A 207 -7.36 -6.29 4.09
CA VAL A 207 -6.76 -5.82 5.34
C VAL A 207 -5.39 -6.47 5.56
N GLU A 208 -5.28 -7.78 5.38
CA GLU A 208 -4.00 -8.48 5.51
C GLU A 208 -3.00 -8.04 4.43
N GLN A 209 -3.47 -7.86 3.20
CA GLN A 209 -2.64 -7.33 2.12
C GLN A 209 -2.11 -5.93 2.45
N ALA A 210 -2.92 -5.05 3.02
CA ALA A 210 -2.48 -3.73 3.47
C ALA A 210 -1.36 -3.83 4.51
N LYS A 211 -1.49 -4.75 5.47
CA LYS A 211 -0.44 -5.02 6.47
C LYS A 211 0.86 -5.49 5.84
N VAL A 212 0.78 -6.43 4.90
CA VAL A 212 1.95 -6.92 4.15
C VAL A 212 2.61 -5.80 3.36
N MET A 213 1.82 -4.94 2.69
CA MET A 213 2.34 -3.80 1.94
C MET A 213 3.04 -2.78 2.85
N ALA A 214 2.40 -2.39 3.95
CA ALA A 214 2.99 -1.44 4.89
C ALA A 214 4.29 -1.99 5.51
N ALA A 215 4.32 -3.28 5.87
CA ALA A 215 5.55 -3.93 6.35
C ALA A 215 6.64 -3.99 5.27
N GLY A 216 6.25 -4.30 4.02
CA GLY A 216 7.15 -4.31 2.87
C GLY A 216 7.78 -2.94 2.60
N PHE A 217 6.99 -1.86 2.63
CA PHE A 217 7.51 -0.51 2.47
C PHE A 217 8.37 -0.08 3.66
N GLY A 218 8.02 -0.49 4.88
CA GLY A 218 8.85 -0.28 6.06
C GLY A 218 10.26 -0.83 5.89
N ARG A 219 10.36 -2.11 5.49
CA ARG A 219 11.64 -2.75 5.18
C ARG A 219 12.36 -2.07 4.01
N LYS A 220 11.64 -1.77 2.93
CA LYS A 220 12.25 -1.24 1.69
C LYS A 220 12.82 0.17 1.87
N LEU A 221 12.10 1.04 2.59
CA LEU A 221 12.45 2.45 2.72
C LEU A 221 13.32 2.73 3.94
N PHE A 222 13.07 2.02 5.04
CA PHE A 222 13.67 2.30 6.34
C PHE A 222 14.52 1.15 6.88
N ASN A 223 14.48 -0.02 6.25
CA ASN A 223 15.05 -1.26 6.80
C ASN A 223 14.50 -1.56 8.20
N MET A 224 13.21 -1.30 8.41
CA MET A 224 12.51 -1.51 9.67
C MET A 224 11.36 -2.49 9.49
N GLU A 225 11.15 -3.32 10.51
CA GLU A 225 9.94 -4.11 10.63
C GLU A 225 8.77 -3.26 11.11
N MET A 226 7.55 -3.74 10.84
CA MET A 226 6.32 -3.03 11.20
C MET A 226 6.27 -2.67 12.69
N HIS A 227 6.63 -3.62 13.56
CA HIS A 227 6.58 -3.40 15.01
C HIS A 227 7.51 -2.27 15.47
N GLU A 228 8.68 -2.13 14.86
CA GLU A 228 9.63 -1.04 15.15
C GLU A 228 9.05 0.31 14.74
N LEU A 229 8.45 0.39 13.55
CA LEU A 229 7.76 1.60 13.07
C LEU A 229 6.60 1.98 14.00
N THR A 230 5.78 1.02 14.40
CA THR A 230 4.65 1.28 15.32
C THR A 230 5.13 1.71 16.71
N GLY A 231 6.28 1.18 17.16
CA GLY A 231 6.91 1.55 18.43
C GLY A 231 7.30 3.03 18.49
N MET A 232 7.54 3.68 17.36
CA MET A 232 7.86 5.12 17.29
C MET A 232 6.69 6.01 17.75
N LEU A 233 5.45 5.52 17.67
CA LEU A 233 4.24 6.20 18.14
C LEU A 233 3.77 5.69 19.50
N GLY A 234 4.22 4.51 19.92
CA GLY A 234 3.86 3.81 21.15
C GLY A 234 4.47 4.40 22.41
N THR A 235 4.13 5.66 22.74
CA THR A 235 4.19 6.21 24.10
C THR A 235 2.94 7.03 24.40
N GLY A 236 1.79 6.35 24.57
CA GLY A 236 0.64 6.82 25.35
C GLY A 236 -0.75 6.76 24.70
N GLY A 237 -1.60 5.83 25.18
CA GLY A 237 -3.06 6.04 25.34
C GLY A 237 -4.01 5.24 24.44
N VAL A 238 -4.82 4.36 25.05
CA VAL A 238 -5.85 3.43 24.50
C VAL A 238 -7.14 4.15 24.07
N GLY A 239 -7.81 3.71 22.99
CA GLY A 239 -9.15 4.19 22.60
C GLY A 239 -9.99 3.20 21.77
N THR A 240 -11.21 2.91 22.26
CA THR A 240 -12.22 1.90 21.86
C THR A 240 -13.04 2.24 20.58
N PRO A 241 -13.55 1.27 19.79
CA PRO A 241 -14.38 1.54 18.61
C PRO A 241 -15.91 1.47 18.87
N VAL A 242 -16.70 2.16 18.03
CA VAL A 242 -18.18 2.17 18.00
C VAL A 242 -18.70 1.72 16.62
N ALA A 243 -19.78 0.94 16.60
CA ALA A 243 -20.45 0.36 15.43
C ALA A 243 -21.86 0.94 15.17
N ALA A 244 -22.38 0.87 13.92
CA ALA A 244 -23.74 0.40 13.55
C ALA A 244 -24.12 0.64 12.05
N ALA A 245 -24.98 -0.25 11.51
CA ALA A 245 -25.52 -0.46 10.14
C ALA A 245 -26.80 0.39 9.81
N PRO A 246 -27.75 0.11 8.85
CA PRO A 246 -27.90 -0.95 7.78
C PRO A 246 -28.64 -0.59 6.42
N ALA A 247 -28.64 -1.59 5.49
CA ALA A 247 -29.66 -2.12 4.52
C ALA A 247 -30.33 -1.36 3.32
N ALA A 248 -30.46 -2.02 2.14
CA ALA A 248 -31.70 -2.09 1.29
C ALA A 248 -31.69 -3.00 0.01
N ARG A 249 -32.77 -3.84 -0.10
CA ARG A 249 -33.71 -4.25 -1.21
C ARG A 249 -33.30 -4.80 -2.61
N SER A 250 -34.20 -5.65 -3.14
CA SER A 250 -34.11 -6.57 -4.31
C SER A 250 -35.02 -6.20 -5.51
N THR A 251 -34.69 -6.66 -6.74
CA THR A 251 -35.52 -6.58 -7.99
C THR A 251 -35.38 -7.81 -8.94
N ALA A 252 -36.32 -7.94 -9.90
CA ALA A 252 -36.90 -9.14 -10.60
C ALA A 252 -36.14 -9.77 -11.83
N PRO A 253 -36.64 -10.91 -12.44
CA PRO A 253 -35.95 -11.72 -13.49
C PRO A 253 -36.11 -11.32 -14.96
N GLY A 254 -34.99 -11.33 -15.71
CA GLY A 254 -34.91 -11.53 -17.16
C GLY A 254 -34.21 -12.87 -17.48
N GLY A 255 -34.39 -13.40 -18.70
CA GLY A 255 -34.04 -14.77 -19.11
C GLY A 255 -32.60 -14.99 -19.60
N GLY A 256 -32.06 -16.19 -19.32
CA GLY A 256 -30.64 -16.56 -19.50
C GLY A 256 -30.24 -17.11 -20.88
N ALA A 257 -30.49 -16.37 -21.96
CA ALA A 257 -29.93 -16.72 -23.26
C ALA A 257 -28.40 -16.43 -23.31
N GLY A 258 -27.60 -17.43 -23.71
CA GLY A 258 -26.16 -17.28 -23.98
C GLY A 258 -25.18 -17.67 -22.87
N LEU A 259 -25.64 -18.26 -21.76
CA LEU A 259 -24.81 -18.67 -20.62
C LEU A 259 -24.51 -20.17 -20.56
N ASP A 260 -24.98 -20.96 -21.52
CA ASP A 260 -24.74 -22.40 -21.52
C ASP A 260 -23.24 -22.71 -21.64
N GLY A 261 -22.78 -23.68 -20.84
CA GLY A 261 -21.40 -24.12 -20.79
C GLY A 261 -20.90 -24.49 -19.40
N ARG A 262 -19.69 -25.04 -19.33
CA ARG A 262 -18.98 -25.35 -18.07
C ARG A 262 -18.12 -24.17 -17.65
N TYR A 263 -18.18 -23.81 -16.37
CA TYR A 263 -17.44 -22.72 -15.75
C TYR A 263 -16.51 -23.29 -14.67
N ASP A 264 -15.22 -22.96 -14.76
CA ASP A 264 -14.23 -23.28 -13.74
C ASP A 264 -13.80 -21.98 -13.04
N CYS A 265 -13.80 -21.99 -11.70
CA CYS A 265 -13.55 -20.79 -10.90
C CYS A 265 -12.09 -20.67 -10.45
N GLN A 266 -11.59 -19.44 -10.51
CA GLN A 266 -10.27 -19.06 -10.03
C GLN A 266 -10.39 -17.86 -9.11
N VAL A 267 -9.47 -17.73 -8.15
CA VAL A 267 -9.36 -16.56 -7.30
C VAL A 267 -8.17 -15.71 -7.72
N ALA A 268 -8.38 -14.40 -7.90
CA ALA A 268 -7.29 -13.46 -8.11
C ALA A 268 -6.50 -13.34 -6.80
N ALA A 269 -5.23 -13.73 -6.81
CA ALA A 269 -4.33 -13.58 -5.68
C ALA A 269 -3.13 -12.73 -6.10
N LEU A 270 -2.82 -11.68 -5.34
CA LEU A 270 -1.59 -10.93 -5.50
C LEU A 270 -0.46 -11.71 -4.82
N GLN A 271 0.51 -12.15 -5.62
CA GLN A 271 1.69 -12.86 -5.15
C GLN A 271 2.91 -11.96 -5.29
N PHE A 272 3.67 -11.84 -4.20
CA PHE A 272 4.97 -11.21 -4.22
C PHE A 272 6.02 -12.25 -4.64
N ASP A 273 6.76 -11.98 -5.71
CA ASP A 273 7.76 -12.90 -6.27
C ASP A 273 9.19 -12.59 -5.77
N GLY A 274 9.33 -11.64 -4.84
CA GLY A 274 10.62 -11.15 -4.35
C GLY A 274 11.06 -9.84 -4.99
N VAL A 275 10.47 -9.43 -6.11
CA VAL A 275 10.83 -8.21 -6.86
C VAL A 275 9.61 -7.33 -7.12
N SER A 276 8.43 -7.92 -7.32
CA SER A 276 7.20 -7.26 -7.75
C SER A 276 5.96 -7.98 -7.23
N TYR A 277 4.78 -7.37 -7.42
CA TYR A 277 3.50 -8.03 -7.17
C TYR A 277 2.85 -8.45 -8.49
N VAL A 278 2.62 -9.75 -8.68
CA VAL A 278 1.87 -10.29 -9.82
C VAL A 278 0.47 -10.72 -9.40
N THR A 279 -0.54 -10.35 -10.19
CA THR A 279 -1.89 -10.93 -10.02
C THR A 279 -1.92 -12.33 -10.64
N GLN A 280 -1.90 -13.36 -9.81
CA GLN A 280 -2.05 -14.75 -10.24
C GLN A 280 -3.45 -15.29 -9.93
N TYR A 281 -4.10 -15.86 -10.94
CA TYR A 281 -5.35 -16.57 -10.76
C TYR A 281 -5.07 -18.00 -10.30
N ARG A 282 -5.47 -18.31 -9.06
CA ARG A 282 -5.31 -19.65 -8.48
C ARG A 282 -6.61 -20.44 -8.64
N PRO A 283 -6.56 -21.71 -9.11
CA PRO A 283 -7.76 -22.54 -9.20
C PRO A 283 -8.33 -22.77 -7.80
N THR A 284 -9.65 -22.69 -7.66
CA THR A 284 -10.32 -22.92 -6.38
C THR A 284 -10.89 -24.33 -6.26
N GLY A 285 -10.90 -25.09 -7.37
CA GLY A 285 -11.59 -26.37 -7.47
C GLY A 285 -13.11 -26.25 -7.60
N MET A 286 -13.66 -25.04 -7.50
CA MET A 286 -15.08 -24.80 -7.72
C MET A 286 -15.40 -24.75 -9.21
N TRP A 287 -16.52 -25.35 -9.60
CA TRP A 287 -17.01 -25.36 -10.97
C TRP A 287 -18.54 -25.54 -10.99
N PHE A 288 -19.15 -25.11 -12.08
CA PHE A 288 -20.56 -25.40 -12.39
C PHE A 288 -20.80 -25.47 -13.88
N THR A 289 -21.86 -26.15 -14.31
CA THR A 289 -22.34 -26.16 -15.70
C THR A 289 -23.69 -25.50 -15.76
N ILE A 290 -23.90 -24.58 -16.71
CA ILE A 290 -25.21 -23.99 -16.99
C ILE A 290 -25.75 -24.62 -18.27
N LYS A 291 -27.03 -25.01 -18.27
CA LYS A 291 -27.74 -25.51 -19.45
C LYS A 291 -29.23 -25.16 -19.37
N GLY A 292 -29.72 -24.40 -20.34
CA GLY A 292 -31.15 -24.09 -20.48
C GLY A 292 -31.76 -23.46 -19.22
N GLY A 293 -31.05 -22.51 -18.60
CA GLY A 293 -31.50 -21.82 -17.38
C GLY A 293 -31.35 -22.62 -16.08
N ASN A 294 -30.81 -23.84 -16.14
CA ASN A 294 -30.46 -24.65 -14.97
C ASN A 294 -28.95 -24.67 -14.78
N TYR A 295 -28.48 -24.92 -13.55
CA TYR A 295 -27.08 -25.18 -13.29
C TYR A 295 -26.88 -26.49 -12.52
N SER A 296 -25.72 -27.12 -12.70
CA SER A 296 -25.25 -28.26 -11.93
C SER A 296 -23.83 -28.03 -11.42
N ALA A 297 -23.55 -28.50 -10.22
CA ALA A 297 -22.25 -28.46 -9.56
C ALA A 297 -22.00 -29.77 -8.81
N GLN A 298 -20.81 -29.93 -8.24
CA GLN A 298 -20.39 -31.17 -7.58
C GLN A 298 -21.29 -31.60 -6.41
N SER A 299 -21.86 -30.64 -5.68
CA SER A 299 -22.70 -30.86 -4.49
C SER A 299 -24.20 -30.60 -4.74
N GLY A 300 -24.64 -30.50 -6.01
CA GLY A 300 -26.04 -30.32 -6.36
C GLY A 300 -26.26 -29.28 -7.47
N GLY A 301 -27.51 -29.14 -7.90
CA GLY A 301 -27.91 -28.20 -8.96
C GLY A 301 -29.11 -27.35 -8.57
N GLY A 302 -29.44 -26.40 -9.43
CA GLY A 302 -30.56 -25.49 -9.24
C GLY A 302 -30.89 -24.72 -10.52
N THR A 303 -31.56 -23.59 -10.37
CA THR A 303 -31.91 -22.71 -11.48
C THR A 303 -31.08 -21.45 -11.46
N ILE A 304 -30.90 -20.84 -12.63
CA ILE A 304 -30.32 -19.51 -12.74
C ILE A 304 -31.34 -18.52 -13.31
N GLN A 305 -31.14 -17.27 -12.94
CA GLN A 305 -31.83 -16.11 -13.48
C GLN A 305 -30.77 -15.14 -13.95
N ALA A 306 -30.80 -14.71 -15.21
CA ALA A 306 -29.73 -13.91 -15.77
C ALA A 306 -30.25 -12.70 -16.54
N SER A 307 -29.72 -11.53 -16.22
CA SER A 307 -29.84 -10.32 -17.03
C SER A 307 -28.61 -10.14 -17.91
N ALA A 308 -28.51 -9.02 -18.64
CA ALA A 308 -27.32 -8.65 -19.40
C ALA A 308 -26.05 -8.60 -18.53
N ASP A 309 -26.19 -8.18 -17.27
CA ASP A 309 -25.06 -7.84 -16.41
C ASP A 309 -24.87 -8.76 -15.21
N VAL A 310 -25.90 -9.53 -14.82
CA VAL A 310 -25.92 -10.30 -13.57
C VAL A 310 -26.50 -11.69 -13.79
N VAL A 311 -25.90 -12.70 -13.15
CA VAL A 311 -26.43 -14.06 -13.03
C VAL A 311 -26.71 -14.34 -11.57
N SER A 312 -27.93 -14.78 -11.25
CA SER A 312 -28.37 -15.14 -9.90
C SER A 312 -28.70 -16.62 -9.83
N PHE A 313 -28.26 -17.30 -8.78
CA PHE A 313 -28.38 -18.75 -8.58
C PHE A 313 -29.42 -19.04 -7.49
N ARG A 314 -30.30 -20.02 -7.75
CA ARG A 314 -31.39 -20.40 -6.86
C ARG A 314 -31.41 -21.91 -6.64
N GLY A 315 -31.49 -22.33 -5.37
CA GLY A 315 -31.40 -23.74 -4.97
C GLY A 315 -30.01 -24.33 -5.18
N GLY A 316 -29.73 -25.49 -4.57
CA GLY A 316 -28.45 -26.21 -4.73
C GLY A 316 -27.23 -25.56 -4.06
N ALA A 317 -26.04 -25.92 -4.55
CA ALA A 317 -24.75 -25.58 -3.95
C ALA A 317 -24.41 -24.07 -3.91
N TYR A 318 -24.96 -23.29 -4.84
CA TYR A 318 -24.70 -21.85 -4.97
C TYR A 318 -25.97 -21.02 -4.73
N ALA A 319 -26.93 -21.55 -3.98
CA ALA A 319 -28.17 -20.84 -3.68
C ALA A 319 -27.88 -19.44 -3.08
N GLY A 320 -28.48 -18.40 -3.65
CA GLY A 320 -28.31 -17.01 -3.22
C GLY A 320 -27.13 -16.27 -3.85
N TRP A 321 -26.25 -16.97 -4.57
CA TRP A 321 -25.12 -16.34 -5.25
C TRP A 321 -25.59 -15.50 -6.45
N ARG A 322 -24.92 -14.38 -6.69
CA ARG A 322 -25.17 -13.37 -7.71
C ARG A 322 -23.81 -12.90 -8.23
N GLY A 323 -23.49 -13.27 -9.47
CA GLY A 323 -22.23 -12.90 -10.12
C GLY A 323 -22.44 -11.88 -11.23
N ALA A 324 -21.48 -10.98 -11.42
CA ALA A 324 -21.47 -10.05 -12.55
C ALA A 324 -20.96 -10.74 -13.82
N ARG A 325 -21.63 -10.50 -14.95
CA ARG A 325 -21.21 -10.99 -16.27
C ARG A 325 -20.06 -10.13 -16.81
N ARG A 326 -19.02 -10.79 -17.32
CA ARG A 326 -17.84 -10.18 -17.94
C ARG A 326 -17.36 -11.04 -19.11
N GLY A 327 -17.88 -10.76 -20.31
CA GLY A 327 -17.58 -11.57 -21.48
C GLY A 327 -18.03 -13.02 -21.29
N ASP A 328 -17.07 -13.95 -21.33
CA ASP A 328 -17.25 -15.39 -21.12
C ASP A 328 -17.15 -15.82 -19.64
N ALA A 329 -16.94 -14.88 -18.72
CA ALA A 329 -16.80 -15.15 -17.30
C ALA A 329 -17.97 -14.59 -16.46
N ILE A 330 -18.18 -15.22 -15.31
CA ILE A 330 -19.04 -14.76 -14.22
C ILE A 330 -18.15 -14.48 -13.02
N VAL A 331 -18.23 -13.27 -12.47
CA VAL A 331 -17.40 -12.84 -11.34
C VAL A 331 -18.27 -12.78 -10.09
N PHE A 332 -17.90 -13.54 -9.05
CA PHE A 332 -18.55 -13.52 -7.74
C PHE A 332 -17.63 -12.86 -6.73
N ARG A 333 -18.19 -11.95 -5.93
CA ARG A 333 -17.43 -11.32 -4.84
C ARG A 333 -17.25 -12.33 -3.73
N LYS A 334 -16.01 -12.53 -3.28
CA LYS A 334 -15.70 -13.58 -2.30
C LYS A 334 -16.32 -13.36 -0.92
N ASP A 335 -16.53 -12.10 -0.55
CA ASP A 335 -17.02 -11.75 0.79
C ASP A 335 -18.51 -11.38 0.79
N ASP A 336 -19.11 -11.22 -0.39
CA ASP A 336 -20.55 -11.00 -0.56
C ASP A 336 -21.01 -11.54 -1.91
N GLN A 337 -21.23 -12.85 -1.98
CA GLN A 337 -21.69 -13.48 -3.21
C GLN A 337 -23.11 -13.03 -3.58
N THR A 338 -23.81 -12.22 -2.80
CA THR A 338 -25.16 -11.72 -3.14
C THR A 338 -25.13 -10.38 -3.86
N ASN A 339 -23.97 -9.70 -3.89
CA ASN A 339 -23.79 -8.40 -4.51
C ASN A 339 -22.84 -8.46 -5.72
N PRO A 340 -23.38 -8.56 -6.94
CA PRO A 340 -22.56 -8.80 -8.13
C PRO A 340 -21.69 -7.59 -8.52
N ARG A 341 -22.05 -6.36 -8.12
CA ARG A 341 -21.37 -5.10 -8.50
C ARG A 341 -21.00 -5.07 -10.00
N ALA A 342 -22.02 -5.11 -10.86
CA ALA A 342 -21.84 -4.97 -12.31
C ALA A 342 -21.18 -3.63 -12.67
N GLY A 343 -20.38 -3.58 -13.74
CA GLY A 343 -19.54 -2.43 -14.11
C GLY A 343 -18.18 -2.31 -13.37
N GLU A 344 -18.05 -2.80 -12.13
CA GLU A 344 -16.77 -2.70 -11.39
C GLU A 344 -15.70 -3.67 -11.88
N SER A 345 -14.43 -3.31 -11.67
CA SER A 345 -13.27 -4.18 -11.93
C SER A 345 -13.25 -5.41 -11.00
N ILE A 346 -12.51 -6.44 -11.42
CA ILE A 346 -12.25 -7.65 -10.64
C ILE A 346 -11.30 -7.29 -9.50
N LYS A 347 -11.67 -7.60 -8.26
CA LYS A 347 -10.86 -7.33 -7.07
C LYS A 347 -10.05 -8.56 -6.68
N SER A 348 -8.94 -8.34 -5.98
CA SER A 348 -8.22 -9.42 -5.30
C SER A 348 -9.17 -10.19 -4.39
N GLY A 349 -9.15 -11.52 -4.47
CA GLY A 349 -10.05 -12.39 -3.74
C GLY A 349 -11.34 -12.76 -4.49
N ASP A 350 -11.77 -12.00 -5.50
CA ASP A 350 -12.98 -12.37 -6.27
C ASP A 350 -12.82 -13.71 -6.99
N PHE A 351 -13.92 -14.44 -7.07
CA PHE A 351 -14.00 -15.62 -7.89
C PHE A 351 -14.32 -15.21 -9.33
N ARG A 352 -13.36 -15.39 -10.23
CA ARG A 352 -13.59 -15.33 -11.67
C ARG A 352 -13.85 -16.74 -12.17
N CYS A 353 -15.09 -17.03 -12.55
CA CYS A 353 -15.48 -18.30 -13.14
C CYS A 353 -15.58 -18.15 -14.65
N GLY A 354 -14.56 -18.63 -15.37
CA GLY A 354 -14.48 -18.54 -16.83
C GLY A 354 -15.15 -19.74 -17.50
N ARG A 355 -15.89 -19.50 -18.59
CA ARG A 355 -16.44 -20.59 -19.40
C ARG A 355 -15.31 -21.33 -20.10
N ARG A 356 -15.23 -22.66 -19.91
CA ARG A 356 -14.36 -23.50 -20.73
C ARG A 356 -14.87 -23.51 -22.16
N SER A 357 -14.01 -23.17 -23.10
CA SER A 357 -14.17 -23.54 -24.51
C SER A 357 -14.22 -25.07 -24.58
N GLY A 358 -15.40 -25.60 -24.89
CA GLY A 358 -15.60 -27.03 -25.16
C GLY A 358 -15.05 -27.45 -26.51
#